data_AF-A0A0C2GY24-F1
#
_entry.id   AF-A0A0C2GY24-F1
#
_cell.length_a   1.000
_cell.length_b   1.000
_cell.length_c   1.000
_cell.angle_alpha   90.00
_cell.angle_beta   90.00
_cell.angle_gamma   90.00
#
_symmetry.space_group_name_H-M   'P 1'
#
loop_
_entity.id
_entity.type
_entity.pdbx_description
1 polymer ?
#
loop_
_entity_poly.entity_id
_entity_poly.type
_entity_poly.pdbx_seq_one_letter_code
_entity_poly.pdbx_strand_id
1 'polypeptide(L)'
;MRDQWASKYMMRVANLSGITQQTLDDATSAFLLELIGKHGAMAKRLCNKDPYTALSLPVLTRILPNSKHILMIRDARATVHSMIERKVPVAGFNHSDIPVGEM
;
A
#
# COMPACT_ATOMS: atom_id res chain seq x y z
N MET A 1 -9.36 6.06 9.14
CA MET A 1 -10.08 6.37 7.88
C MET A 1 -9.16 7.29 7.08
N ARG A 2 -8.85 7.05 5.80
CA ARG A 2 -7.95 7.96 5.06
C ARG A 2 -8.58 9.36 5.10
N ASP A 3 -7.82 10.34 5.61
CA ASP A 3 -8.28 11.74 5.80
C ASP A 3 -8.84 12.37 4.52
N GLN A 4 -8.51 11.83 3.34
CA GLN A 4 -9.00 12.30 2.05
C GLN A 4 -10.51 12.17 1.83
N TRP A 5 -11.21 11.29 2.58
CA TRP A 5 -12.63 10.99 2.31
C TRP A 5 -13.56 11.20 3.50
N ALA A 6 -13.03 11.53 4.68
CA ALA A 6 -13.82 11.58 5.90
C ALA A 6 -14.27 13.01 6.21
N SER A 7 -15.57 13.31 6.02
CA SER A 7 -16.13 14.55 6.53
C SER A 7 -16.08 14.58 8.06
N LYS A 8 -15.98 15.78 8.67
CA LYS A 8 -16.05 15.93 10.13
C LYS A 8 -17.30 15.28 10.72
N TYR A 9 -18.41 15.34 10.00
CA TYR A 9 -19.65 14.67 10.39
C TYR A 9 -19.50 13.15 10.43
N MET A 10 -18.92 12.54 9.38
CA MET A 10 -18.74 11.10 9.30
C MET A 10 -17.78 10.57 10.39
N MET A 11 -16.71 11.31 10.68
CA MET A 11 -15.81 10.99 11.78
C MET A 11 -16.51 11.05 13.14
N ARG A 12 -17.39 12.04 13.35
CA ARG A 12 -18.19 12.15 14.57
C ARG A 12 -19.14 10.96 14.73
N VAL A 13 -19.87 10.61 13.67
CA VAL A 13 -20.80 9.46 13.69
C VAL A 13 -20.04 8.17 13.96
N ALA A 14 -18.94 7.93 13.25
CA ALA A 14 -18.10 6.75 13.46
C ALA A 14 -17.64 6.63 14.93
N ASN A 15 -17.17 7.73 15.51
CA ASN A 15 -16.69 7.73 16.89
C ASN A 15 -17.84 7.48 17.90
N LEU A 16 -19.03 8.05 17.67
CA LEU A 16 -20.21 7.80 18.49
C LEU A 16 -20.71 6.34 18.38
N SER A 17 -20.45 5.68 17.25
CA SER A 17 -20.74 4.26 17.04
C SER A 17 -19.65 3.30 17.55
N GLY A 18 -18.63 3.80 18.26
CA GLY A 18 -17.52 2.98 18.75
C GLY A 18 -16.50 2.57 17.68
N ILE A 19 -16.62 3.11 16.46
CA ILE A 19 -15.65 2.95 15.38
C ILE A 19 -14.54 3.99 15.59
N THR A 20 -13.66 3.68 16.53
CA THR A 20 -12.50 4.51 16.88
C THR A 20 -11.31 4.19 15.97
N GLN A 21 -10.25 4.99 16.06
CA GLN A 21 -9.00 4.68 15.34
C GLN A 21 -8.40 3.36 15.79
N GLN A 22 -8.49 3.02 17.08
CA GLN A 22 -8.04 1.73 17.61
C GLN A 22 -8.83 0.58 16.99
N THR A 23 -10.16 0.70 16.95
CA THR A 23 -11.05 -0.30 16.33
C THR A 23 -10.65 -0.56 14.87
N LEU A 24 -10.33 0.51 14.12
CA LEU A 24 -9.89 0.39 12.73
C LEU A 24 -8.50 -0.24 12.60
N ASP A 25 -7.57 0.10 13.49
CA ASP A 25 -6.21 -0.45 13.48
C ASP A 25 -6.22 -1.95 13.83
N ASP A 26 -7.01 -2.36 14.82
CA ASP A 26 -7.19 -3.76 15.21
C ASP A 26 -7.81 -4.57 14.07
N ALA A 27 -8.89 -4.06 13.47
CA ALA A 27 -9.54 -4.71 12.33
C ALA A 27 -8.59 -4.82 11.12
N THR A 28 -7.84 -3.77 10.83
CA THR A 28 -6.90 -3.74 9.69
C THR A 28 -5.74 -4.71 9.91
N SER A 29 -5.13 -4.73 11.10
CA SER A 29 -4.01 -5.62 11.41
C SER A 29 -4.43 -7.09 11.35
N ALA A 30 -5.58 -7.44 11.92
CA ALA A 30 -6.12 -8.80 11.85
C ALA A 30 -6.36 -9.24 10.41
N PHE A 31 -6.98 -8.38 9.59
CA PHE A 31 -7.23 -8.66 8.18
C PHE A 31 -5.93 -8.88 7.39
N LEU A 32 -4.93 -8.01 7.59
CA LEU A 32 -3.64 -8.14 6.91
C LEU A 32 -2.89 -9.41 7.33
N LEU A 33 -2.89 -9.75 8.62
CA LEU A 33 -2.20 -10.95 9.13
C LEU A 33 -2.84 -12.23 8.60
N GLU A 34 -4.17 -12.28 8.49
CA GLU A 34 -4.88 -13.40 7.89
C GLU A 34 -4.50 -13.61 6.41
N LEU A 35 -4.47 -12.52 5.62
CA LEU A 35 -4.03 -12.58 4.23
C LEU A 35 -2.57 -13.02 4.13
N ILE A 36 -1.67 -12.35 4.85
CA ILE A 36 -0.23 -12.64 4.82
C ILE A 36 0.06 -14.07 5.29
N GLY A 37 -0.64 -14.57 6.31
CA GLY A 37 -0.46 -15.91 6.83
C GLY A 37 -1.00 -17.02 5.92
N LYS A 38 -2.02 -16.74 5.10
CA LYS A 38 -2.74 -17.78 4.35
C LYS A 38 -2.54 -17.74 2.83
N HIS A 39 -2.03 -16.65 2.25
CA HIS A 39 -1.83 -16.55 0.79
C HIS A 39 -0.66 -17.40 0.26
N GLY A 40 0.15 -18.02 1.13
CA GLY A 40 1.32 -18.81 0.75
C GLY A 40 1.71 -19.84 1.81
N ALA A 41 2.88 -20.44 1.64
CA ALA A 41 3.40 -21.42 2.59
C ALA A 41 3.78 -20.76 3.93
N MET A 42 3.49 -21.44 5.03
CA MET A 42 3.89 -20.98 6.36
C MET A 42 5.42 -20.99 6.50
N ALA A 43 5.94 -19.90 7.07
CA ALA A 43 7.36 -19.73 7.31
C ALA A 43 7.60 -19.09 8.68
N LYS A 44 8.82 -19.31 9.23
CA LYS A 44 9.24 -18.68 10.50
C LYS A 44 9.18 -17.15 10.45
N ARG A 45 9.37 -16.56 9.27
CA ARG A 45 9.26 -15.12 9.02
C ARG A 45 8.35 -14.91 7.83
N LEU A 46 7.18 -14.32 8.08
CA LEU A 46 6.26 -13.94 7.02
C LEU A 46 6.74 -12.66 6.33
N CYS A 47 6.41 -12.51 5.05
CA CYS A 47 6.72 -11.32 4.26
C CYS A 47 5.55 -10.97 3.35
N ASN A 48 5.47 -9.71 2.94
CA ASN A 48 4.56 -9.25 1.90
C ASN A 48 5.29 -8.33 0.92
N LYS A 49 4.95 -8.42 -0.38
CA LYS A 49 5.52 -7.55 -1.43
C LYS A 49 4.42 -7.01 -2.31
N ASP A 50 3.96 -5.80 -1.98
CA ASP A 50 3.07 -4.99 -2.79
C ASP A 50 3.68 -3.60 -2.98
N PRO A 51 3.94 -3.13 -4.23
CA PRO A 51 4.71 -1.91 -4.45
C PRO A 51 4.16 -0.67 -3.72
N TYR A 52 2.84 -0.50 -3.72
CA TYR A 52 2.18 0.69 -3.17
C TYR A 52 1.91 0.65 -1.67
N THR A 53 2.18 -0.46 -0.96
CA THR A 53 2.10 -0.47 0.50
C THR A 53 3.13 0.47 1.13
N ALA A 54 4.18 0.83 0.39
CA ALA A 54 5.13 1.87 0.76
C ALA A 54 4.46 3.24 1.04
N LEU A 55 3.32 3.54 0.41
CA LEU A 55 2.56 4.78 0.67
C LEU A 55 1.85 4.77 2.04
N SER A 56 1.75 3.61 2.68
CA SER A 56 1.08 3.42 3.97
C SER A 56 2.05 2.97 5.07
N LEU A 57 3.36 3.16 4.89
CA LEU A 57 4.37 2.81 5.90
C LEU A 57 4.06 3.39 7.29
N PRO A 58 3.63 4.65 7.47
CA PRO A 58 3.31 5.16 8.80
C PRO A 58 2.19 4.37 9.48
N VAL A 59 1.18 3.95 8.71
CA VAL A 59 0.07 3.13 9.21
C VAL A 59 0.56 1.71 9.51
N LEU A 60 1.34 1.10 8.62
CA LEU A 60 1.87 -0.25 8.79
C LEU A 60 2.80 -0.37 10.00
N THR A 61 3.70 0.60 10.22
CA THR A 61 4.55 0.65 11.41
C THR A 61 3.72 0.79 12.69
N ARG A 62 2.59 1.52 12.64
CA ARG A 62 1.70 1.68 13.80
C ARG A 62 0.95 0.38 14.13
N ILE A 63 0.39 -0.28 13.13
CA ILE A 63 -0.48 -1.46 13.33
C ILE A 63 0.28 -2.79 13.38
N LEU A 64 1.50 -2.85 12.84
CA LEU A 64 2.42 -4.00 12.89
C LEU A 64 3.78 -3.55 13.46
N PRO A 65 3.90 -3.29 14.76
CA PRO A 65 5.05 -2.59 15.36
C PRO A 65 6.39 -3.34 15.23
N ASN A 66 6.36 -4.66 15.05
CA ASN A 66 7.56 -5.48 14.86
C ASN A 66 7.91 -5.72 13.38
N SER A 67 7.13 -5.16 12.46
CA SER A 67 7.40 -5.30 11.02
C SER A 67 8.64 -4.51 10.60
N LYS A 68 9.28 -4.95 9.52
CA LYS A 68 10.42 -4.28 8.90
C LYS A 68 10.07 -4.00 7.45
N HIS A 69 10.57 -2.88 6.94
CA HIS A 69 10.22 -2.41 5.60
C HIS A 69 11.46 -2.24 4.74
N ILE A 70 11.36 -2.67 3.49
CA ILE A 70 12.41 -2.52 2.48
C ILE A 70 11.83 -1.64 1.37
N LEU A 71 12.32 -0.40 1.27
CA LEU A 71 11.97 0.51 0.19
C LEU A 71 12.92 0.28 -0.98
N MET A 72 12.39 -0.29 -2.07
CA MET A 72 13.15 -0.50 -3.29
C MET A 72 13.29 0.84 -4.04
N ILE A 73 14.53 1.29 -4.24
CA ILE A 73 14.84 2.48 -5.02
C ILE A 73 15.56 2.05 -6.30
N ARG A 74 15.05 2.52 -7.43
CA ARG A 74 15.64 2.31 -8.77
C ARG A 74 15.56 3.64 -9.52
N ASP A 75 16.51 3.89 -10.42
CA ASP A 75 16.45 5.04 -11.33
C ASP A 75 15.06 5.13 -11.98
N ALA A 76 14.45 6.31 -11.91
CA ALA A 76 13.12 6.56 -12.43
C ALA A 76 13.03 6.30 -13.93
N ARG A 77 14.09 6.63 -14.70
CA ARG A 77 14.17 6.39 -16.15
C ARG A 77 14.11 4.89 -16.44
N ALA A 78 14.86 4.09 -15.68
CA ALA A 78 14.87 2.64 -15.84
C ALA A 78 13.52 2.01 -15.44
N THR A 79 12.85 2.56 -14.42
CA THR A 79 11.54 2.08 -13.96
C THR A 79 10.43 2.42 -14.95
N VAL A 80 10.36 3.67 -15.42
CA VAL A 80 9.39 4.13 -16.42
C VAL A 80 9.61 3.42 -17.76
N HIS A 81 10.85 3.32 -18.23
CA HIS A 81 11.18 2.57 -19.44
C HIS A 81 10.69 1.11 -19.34
N SER A 82 11.00 0.43 -18.22
CA SER A 82 10.53 -0.94 -17.99
C SER A 82 9.02 -1.07 -17.92
N MET A 83 8.30 -0.07 -17.37
CA MET A 83 6.84 -0.06 -17.31
C MET A 83 6.22 0.07 -18.71
N ILE A 84 6.73 1.00 -19.51
CA ILE A 84 6.27 1.27 -20.87
C ILE A 84 6.57 0.09 -21.80
N GLU A 85 7.82 -0.34 -21.87
CA GLU A 85 8.28 -1.38 -22.79
C GLU A 85 7.52 -2.71 -22.57
N ARG A 86 7.34 -3.08 -21.30
CA ARG A 86 6.65 -4.32 -20.91
C ARG A 86 5.13 -4.16 -20.80
N LYS A 87 4.61 -2.96 -21.07
CA LYS A 87 3.18 -2.64 -20.98
C LYS A 87 2.57 -3.03 -19.62
N VAL A 88 3.31 -2.78 -18.54
CA VAL A 88 2.85 -3.12 -17.18
C VAL A 88 1.75 -2.13 -16.78
N PRO A 89 0.50 -2.58 -16.59
CA PRO A 89 -0.60 -1.66 -16.31
C PRO A 89 -0.46 -1.09 -14.91
N VAL A 90 -0.36 0.24 -14.82
CA VAL A 90 -0.35 0.98 -13.56
C VAL A 90 -1.41 2.07 -13.60
N ALA A 91 -2.36 2.03 -12.67
CA ALA A 91 -3.45 3.00 -12.60
C ALA A 91 -2.91 4.44 -12.50
N GLY A 92 -3.43 5.33 -13.35
CA GLY A 92 -3.03 6.74 -13.41
C GLY A 92 -1.79 7.05 -14.26
N PHE A 93 -1.17 6.05 -14.90
CA PHE A 93 -0.03 6.26 -15.80
C PHE A 93 -0.44 6.03 -17.26
N ASN A 94 -0.12 6.98 -18.15
CA ASN A 94 -0.23 6.77 -19.59
C ASN A 94 0.98 5.97 -20.09
N HIS A 95 0.77 5.04 -21.02
CA HIS A 95 1.80 4.15 -21.57
C HIS A 95 2.01 4.34 -23.08
N SER A 96 1.23 5.21 -23.72
CA SER A 96 1.20 5.40 -25.17
C SER A 96 2.15 6.50 -25.66
N ASP A 97 2.46 7.49 -24.82
CA ASP A 97 3.28 8.65 -25.19
C ASP A 97 4.76 8.39 -24.90
N ILE A 98 5.37 7.53 -25.72
CA ILE A 98 6.81 7.37 -25.75
C ILE A 98 7.34 8.55 -26.58
N PRO A 99 8.18 9.46 -26.06
CA PRO A 99 8.90 10.38 -26.92
C PRO A 99 9.84 9.55 -27.80
N VAL A 100 9.38 9.26 -29.02
CA VAL A 100 10.19 8.64 -30.08
C VAL A 100 11.06 9.76 -30.62
N GLY A 101 12.21 9.98 -30.00
CA GLY A 101 13.14 11.05 -30.35
C GLY A 101 14.57 10.70 -29.95
N GLU A 102 15.32 10.21 -30.95
CA GLU A 102 16.78 10.20 -31.07
C GLU A 102 17.58 9.56 -29.93
N MET A 103 17.95 8.30 -30.15
CA MET A 103 19.19 7.72 -29.64
C MET A 103 20.04 7.32 -30.85
#